data_AF-A0A1I0HAM0-F1
#
_entry.id   AF-A0A1I0HAM0-F1
#
_cell.length_a   1.000
_cell.length_b   1.000
_cell.length_c   1.000
_cell.angle_alpha   90.00
_cell.angle_beta   90.00
_cell.angle_gamma   90.00
#
_symmetry.space_group_name_H-M   'P 1'
#
loop_
_entity.id
_entity.type
_entity.pdbx_description
1 polymer ?
#
loop_
_entity_poly.entity_id
_entity_poly.type
_entity_poly.pdbx_seq_one_letter_code
_entity_poly.pdbx_strand_id
1 'polypeptide(L)' 'MTRRGEPITDPDKLEKAFQYAKHDLEIEGFTLTKEDEKNMKAVASGEMTREELIEKLKRGE' A
#
# COMPACT_ATOMS: atom_id res chain seq x y z
N MET A 1 -3.22 16.15 10.24
CA MET A 1 -4.19 15.12 9.81
C MET A 1 -4.23 15.14 8.29
N THR A 2 -3.69 14.14 7.62
CA THR A 2 -3.88 13.94 6.18
C THR A 2 -5.35 13.59 5.94
N ARG A 3 -6.00 14.20 4.93
CA ARG A 3 -7.41 13.89 4.64
C ARG A 3 -7.49 12.45 4.12
N ARG A 4 -8.54 11.71 4.47
CA ARG A 4 -8.79 10.37 3.91
C ARG A 4 -8.76 10.45 2.38
N GLY A 5 -7.85 9.71 1.75
CA GLY A 5 -7.71 9.65 0.29
C GLY A 5 -6.65 10.56 -0.33
N GLU A 6 -5.93 11.38 0.46
CA GLU A 6 -4.78 12.13 -0.07
C GLU A 6 -3.53 11.24 -0.15
N PRO A 7 -2.75 11.31 -1.25
CA PRO A 7 -1.48 10.59 -1.38
C PRO A 7 -0.47 10.98 -0.29
N ILE A 8 0.28 10.00 0.22
CA ILE A 8 1.38 10.21 1.16
C ILE A 8 2.67 10.42 0.37
N THR A 9 3.04 11.68 0.13
CA THR A 9 4.22 12.06 -0.67
C THR A 9 5.51 12.15 0.13
N ASP A 10 5.42 12.20 1.46
CA ASP A 10 6.57 12.22 2.37
C ASP A 10 7.06 10.77 2.60
N PRO A 11 8.31 10.43 2.24
CA PRO A 11 8.81 9.05 2.30
C PRO A 11 8.79 8.45 3.71
N ASP A 12 9.12 9.23 4.73
CA ASP A 12 9.17 8.75 6.11
C ASP A 12 7.76 8.49 6.65
N LYS A 13 6.80 9.35 6.28
CA LYS A 13 5.38 9.14 6.62
C LYS A 13 4.80 7.94 5.88
N LEU A 14 5.16 7.74 4.62
CA LEU A 14 4.73 6.59 3.82
C LEU A 14 5.26 5.29 4.44
N GLU A 15 6.55 5.24 4.77
CA GLU A 15 7.16 4.07 5.39
C GLU A 15 6.52 3.76 6.74
N LYS A 16 6.32 4.78 7.59
CA LYS A 16 5.69 4.58 8.90
C LYS A 16 4.25 4.07 8.78
N ALA A 17 3.46 4.61 7.85
CA ALA A 17 2.10 4.14 7.60
C ALA A 17 2.09 2.70 7.06
N PHE A 18 3.02 2.37 6.16
CA PHE A 18 3.18 1.03 5.63
C PHE A 18 3.56 0.01 6.72
N GLN A 19 4.55 0.32 7.56
CA GLN A 19 4.97 -0.59 8.64
C GLN A 19 3.85 -0.83 9.65
N TYR A 20 3.06 0.20 9.98
CA TYR A 20 1.89 0.05 10.85
C TYR A 20 0.86 -0.92 10.24
N ALA A 21 0.47 -0.69 8.97
CA ALA A 21 -0.49 -1.56 8.28
C ALA A 21 0.03 -3.00 8.12
N LYS A 22 1.32 -3.17 7.82
CA LYS A 22 1.98 -4.48 7.74
C LYS A 22 1.90 -5.21 9.07
N HIS A 23 2.20 -4.53 10.18
CA HIS A 23 2.17 -5.16 11.50
C HIS A 23 0.74 -5.59 11.90
N ASP A 24 -0.26 -4.76 11.62
CA ASP A 24 -1.67 -5.12 11.87
C ASP A 24 -2.07 -6.38 11.06
N LEU A 25 -1.67 -6.46 9.80
CA LEU A 25 -1.92 -7.64 8.95
C LEU A 25 -1.18 -8.90 9.44
N GLU A 26 0.05 -8.75 9.92
CA GLU A 26 0.82 -9.85 10.52
C GLU A 26 0.16 -10.40 11.78
N ILE A 27 -0.41 -9.53 12.63
CA ILE A 27 -1.19 -9.92 13.81
C ILE A 27 -2.44 -10.72 13.40
N GLU A 28 -3.07 -10.34 12.30
CA GLU A 28 -4.21 -11.06 11.72
C GLU A 28 -3.81 -12.36 11.00
N GLY A 29 -2.50 -12.68 10.92
CA GLY A 29 -1.97 -13.90 10.34
C GLY A 29 -1.72 -13.83 8.83
N PHE A 30 -1.78 -12.64 8.23
CA PHE A 30 -1.43 -12.43 6.83
C PHE A 30 0.08 -12.25 6.67
N THR A 31 0.63 -12.78 5.57
CA THR A 31 2.03 -12.54 5.17
C THR A 31 2.03 -11.79 3.85
N LEU A 32 2.68 -10.63 3.83
CA LEU A 32 2.85 -9.82 2.62
C LEU A 32 4.05 -10.30 1.82
N THR A 33 3.88 -10.46 0.52
CA THR A 33 5.00 -10.63 -0.42
C THR A 33 5.63 -9.27 -0.72
N LYS A 34 6.86 -9.26 -1.26
CA LYS A 34 7.52 -8.02 -1.71
C LYS A 34 6.71 -7.25 -2.75
N GLU A 35 5.93 -7.96 -3.56
CA GLU A 35 5.05 -7.36 -4.54
C GLU A 35 3.88 -6.65 -3.88
N ASP A 36 3.26 -7.26 -2.87
CA ASP A 36 2.21 -6.63 -2.08
C ASP A 36 2.74 -5.34 -1.43
N GLU A 37 3.95 -5.37 -0.87
CA GLU A 37 4.57 -4.18 -0.27
C GLU A 37 4.73 -3.05 -1.30
N LYS A 38 5.20 -3.39 -2.51
CA LYS A 38 5.38 -2.43 -3.60
C LYS A 38 4.04 -1.85 -4.04
N ASN A 39 3.04 -2.70 -4.28
CA ASN A 39 1.71 -2.29 -4.73
C ASN A 39 1.01 -1.41 -3.68
N MET A 40 1.12 -1.75 -2.40
CA MET A 40 0.56 -0.95 -1.30
C MET A 40 1.19 0.45 -1.22
N LYS A 41 2.53 0.53 -1.32
CA LYS A 41 3.23 1.83 -1.32
C LYS A 41 2.93 2.66 -2.55
N ALA A 42 2.81 2.04 -3.73
CA ALA A 42 2.44 2.73 -4.96
C ALA A 42 1.02 3.35 -4.87
N VAL A 43 0.06 2.60 -4.32
CA VAL A 43 -1.30 3.13 -4.09
C VAL A 43 -1.31 4.22 -3.02
N ALA A 44 -0.62 4.01 -1.90
CA ALA A 44 -0.59 4.98 -0.80
C ALA A 44 0.13 6.29 -1.16
N SER A 45 1.14 6.23 -2.03
CA SER A 45 1.87 7.40 -2.53
C SER A 45 1.19 8.09 -3.72
N GLY A 46 0.13 7.49 -4.28
CA GLY A 46 -0.58 7.99 -5.45
C GLY A 46 0.15 7.75 -6.79
N GLU A 47 1.22 6.96 -6.80
CA GLU A 47 1.89 6.49 -8.03
C GLU A 47 0.96 5.59 -8.87
N MET A 48 0.04 4.89 -8.21
CA MET A 48 -0.94 4.00 -8.82
C MET A 48 -2.32 4.24 -8.19
N THR A 49 -3.38 4.18 -8.98
CA THR A 49 -4.75 4.15 -8.46
C THR A 49 -5.13 2.75 -7.97
N ARG A 50 -6.19 2.67 -7.16
CA ARG A 50 -6.70 1.37 -6.71
C ARG A 50 -7.27 0.57 -7.89
N GLU A 51 -7.89 1.23 -8.85
CA GLU A 51 -8.46 0.64 -10.05
C GLU A 51 -7.37 0.01 -10.92
N GLU A 52 -6.24 0.70 -11.12
CA GLU A 52 -5.07 0.17 -11.83
C GLU A 52 -4.49 -1.06 -11.12
N LEU A 53 -4.40 -1.05 -9.79
CA LEU A 53 -3.97 -2.23 -9.04
C LEU A 53 -4.92 -3.42 -9.27
N ILE A 54 -6.23 -3.19 -9.22
CA ILE A 54 -7.22 -4.25 -9.45
C ILE A 54 -7.08 -4.85 -10.86
N GLU A 55 -6.91 -4.00 -11.88
CA GLU A 55 -6.73 -4.46 -13.26
C GLU A 55 -5.41 -5.22 -13.44
N LYS A 56 -4.32 -4.79 -12.79
CA LYS A 56 -3.05 -5.53 -12.77
C LYS A 56 -3.24 -6.93 -12.18
N LEU A 57 -3.86 -7.04 -11.00
CA LEU A 57 -4.07 -8.33 -10.33
C LEU A 57 -4.97 -9.28 -11.13
N LYS A 58 -5.98 -8.76 -11.84
CA LYS A 58 -6.84 -9.58 -12.73
C LYS A 58 -6.06 -10.19 -13.89
N ARG A 59 -4.98 -9.54 -14.35
CA ARG A 59 -4.12 -10.02 -15.45
C ARG A 59 -3.12 -11.07 -14.98
N GLY A 60 -2.92 -11.22 -13.67
CA GLY A 60 -1.87 -12.07 -13.11
C GLY A 60 -0.46 -11.51 -13.31
N GLU A 61 -0.36 -10.18 -13.48
CA GLU A 61 0.88 -9.41 -13.61
C GLU A 61 1.38 -8.86 -12.27
#